data_AF-A0A0F9FXJ9-F1
#
_entry.id   AF-A0A0F9FXJ9-F1
#
_cell.length_a   1.000
_cell.length_b   1.000
_cell.length_c   1.000
_cell.angle_alpha   90.00
_cell.angle_beta   90.00
_cell.angle_gamma   90.00
#
_symmetry.space_group_name_H-M   'P 1'
#
loop_
_entity.id
_entity.type
_entity.pdbx_description
1 polymer ?
#
loop_
_entity_poly.entity_id
_entity_poly.type
_entity_poly.pdbx_seq_one_letter_code
_entity_poly.pdbx_strand_id
1 'polypeptide(L)' 'MVTAKDLMRTDLITVSKEATVSEVIGILAEKGITGLPVVEDDMTIVGLISEKDVLQVAYRIITNSYDPATSNATVEK' A
#
# COMPACT_ATOMS: atom_id res chain seq x y z
N MET A 1 19.66 25.41 -12.82
CA MET A 1 19.40 24.41 -11.75
C MET A 1 18.03 23.82 -12.01
N VAL A 2 17.85 22.51 -11.77
CA VAL A 2 16.55 21.83 -11.89
C VAL A 2 15.82 21.90 -10.54
N THR A 3 14.51 22.13 -10.55
CA THR A 3 13.65 22.25 -9.37
C THR A 3 12.72 21.03 -9.25
N ALA A 4 12.09 20.84 -8.09
CA ALA A 4 11.11 19.76 -7.91
C ALA A 4 9.92 19.86 -8.90
N LYS A 5 9.52 21.09 -9.23
CA LYS A 5 8.47 21.36 -10.22
C LYS A 5 8.81 20.80 -11.60
N ASP A 6 10.10 20.73 -11.94
CA ASP A 6 10.56 20.23 -13.23
C ASP A 6 10.55 18.69 -13.31
N LEU A 7 10.38 17.98 -12.19
CA LEU A 7 10.47 16.52 -12.09
C LEU A 7 9.19 15.84 -11.59
N MET A 8 8.35 16.55 -10.84
CA MET A 8 7.15 15.97 -10.24
C MET A 8 6.10 15.58 -11.29
N ARG A 9 5.31 14.54 -10.99
CA ARG A 9 4.10 14.22 -11.75
C ARG A 9 2.96 15.11 -11.26
N THR A 10 2.22 15.71 -12.19
CA THR A 10 1.06 16.56 -11.88
C THR A 10 -0.26 15.83 -12.04
N ASP A 11 -0.28 14.77 -12.85
CA ASP A 11 -1.43 13.88 -13.01
C ASP A 11 -1.29 12.75 -11.99
N LEU A 12 -1.87 12.97 -10.81
CA LEU A 12 -1.76 12.07 -9.66
C LEU A 12 -2.99 11.18 -9.59
N ILE A 13 -2.74 9.89 -9.43
CA ILE A 13 -3.75 8.95 -8.96
C ILE A 13 -3.82 9.09 -7.45
N THR A 14 -5.01 9.34 -6.92
CA THR A 14 -5.29 9.44 -5.48
C THR A 14 -6.32 8.40 -5.08
N VAL A 15 -6.50 8.22 -3.77
CA VAL A 15 -7.53 7.36 -3.20
C VAL A 15 -8.20 8.06 -2.03
N SER A 16 -9.50 7.81 -1.80
CA SER A 16 -10.19 8.36 -0.62
C SER A 16 -9.70 7.67 0.66
N LYS A 17 -9.77 8.38 1.79
CA LYS A 17 -9.40 7.83 3.10
C LYS A 17 -10.31 6.68 3.58
N GLU A 18 -11.49 6.53 2.98
CA GLU A 18 -12.45 5.47 3.24
C GLU A 18 -12.17 4.20 2.44
N ALA A 19 -11.26 4.25 1.47
CA ALA A 19 -10.96 3.09 0.63
C ALA A 19 -10.38 1.93 1.43
N THR A 20 -10.79 0.73 1.04
CA THR A 20 -10.29 -0.52 1.60
C THR A 20 -8.87 -0.81 1.14
N VAL A 21 -8.15 -1.60 1.92
CA VAL A 21 -6.78 -2.05 1.56
C VAL A 21 -6.78 -2.80 0.22
N SER A 22 -7.83 -3.58 -0.07
CA SER A 22 -7.96 -4.30 -1.35
C SER A 22 -8.08 -3.35 -2.55
N GLU A 23 -8.83 -2.25 -2.42
CA GLU A 23 -8.92 -1.24 -3.48
C GLU A 23 -7.56 -0.56 -3.71
N VAL A 24 -6.85 -0.22 -2.63
CA VAL A 24 -5.50 0.37 -2.73
C VAL A 24 -4.53 -0.60 -3.43
N ILE A 25 -4.53 -1.89 -3.07
CA ILE A 25 -3.75 -2.94 -3.74
C ILE A 25 -4.09 -3.00 -5.23
N GLY A 26 -5.38 -3.02 -5.57
CA GLY A 26 -5.85 -3.05 -6.95
C GLY A 26 -5.32 -1.86 -7.75
N ILE A 27 -5.44 -0.65 -7.23
CA ILE A 27 -4.95 0.57 -7.87
C ILE A 27 -3.43 0.51 -8.09
N LEU A 28 -2.66 0.17 -7.05
CA LEU A 28 -1.19 0.06 -7.14
C LEU A 28 -0.78 -0.94 -8.22
N ALA A 29 -1.38 -2.14 -8.21
CA ALA A 29 -1.07 -3.23 -9.14
C ALA A 29 -1.47 -2.90 -10.58
N GLU A 30 -2.68 -2.38 -10.80
CA GLU A 30 -3.20 -2.06 -12.13
C GLU A 30 -2.47 -0.89 -12.78
N LYS A 31 -2.10 0.12 -11.97
CA LYS A 31 -1.46 1.35 -12.46
C LYS A 31 0.05 1.26 -12.49
N GLY A 32 0.64 0.21 -11.90
CA GLY A 32 2.09 0.03 -11.83
C GLY A 32 2.80 1.15 -11.06
N ILE A 33 2.13 1.70 -10.05
CA ILE A 33 2.68 2.75 -9.18
C ILE A 33 2.99 2.18 -7.80
N THR A 34 3.99 2.75 -7.13
CA THR A 34 4.48 2.26 -5.84
C THR A 34 3.90 3.00 -4.64
N GLY A 35 3.06 4.01 -4.88
CA GLY A 35 2.37 4.76 -3.84
C GLY A 35 1.46 5.83 -4.42
N LEU A 36 0.52 6.29 -3.60
CA LEU A 36 -0.43 7.34 -3.96
C LEU A 36 -0.86 8.17 -2.73
N PRO A 37 -1.20 9.45 -2.92
CA PRO A 37 -1.81 10.27 -1.88
C PRO A 37 -3.20 9.76 -1.50
N VAL A 38 -3.50 9.86 -0.21
CA VAL A 38 -4.84 9.66 0.36
C VAL A 38 -5.50 11.01 0.53
N VAL A 39 -6.72 11.15 0.04
CA VAL A 39 -7.46 12.42 0.01
C VAL A 39 -8.83 12.34 0.69
N GLU A 40 -9.31 13.50 1.11
CA GLU A 40 -10.71 13.76 1.48
C GLU A 40 -11.57 13.98 0.23
N ASP A 41 -12.90 14.09 0.41
CA ASP A 41 -13.86 14.39 -0.67
C ASP A 41 -13.56 15.72 -1.38
N ASP A 42 -12.95 16.68 -0.70
CA ASP A 42 -12.55 17.98 -1.25
C ASP A 42 -11.15 17.97 -1.91
N MET A 43 -10.57 16.78 -2.12
CA MET A 43 -9.24 16.53 -2.64
C MET A 43 -8.08 17.01 -1.73
N THR A 44 -8.36 17.38 -0.48
CA THR A 44 -7.31 17.66 0.51
C THR A 44 -6.52 16.40 0.80
N ILE A 45 -5.19 16.46 0.67
CA ILE A 45 -4.30 15.35 1.00
C ILE A 45 -4.24 15.19 2.52
N VAL A 46 -4.61 14.00 3.01
CA VAL A 46 -4.58 13.63 4.44
C VAL A 46 -3.57 12.53 4.75
N GLY A 47 -2.97 11.92 3.72
CA GLY A 47 -1.95 10.90 3.92
C GLY A 47 -1.26 10.46 2.62
N LEU A 48 -0.37 9.48 2.77
CA LEU A 48 0.33 8.82 1.67
C LEU A 48 0.38 7.33 1.99
N ILE A 49 0.04 6.48 1.01
CA ILE A 49 0.22 5.04 1.11
C ILE A 49 1.25 4.60 0.08
N SER A 50 2.18 3.74 0.50
CA SER A 50 3.13 3.05 -0.37
C SER A 50 2.84 1.55 -0.43
N GLU A 51 3.37 0.89 -1.45
CA GLU A 51 3.37 -0.57 -1.58
C GLU A 51 3.98 -1.27 -0.35
N LYS A 52 4.95 -0.62 0.32
CA LYS A 52 5.55 -1.14 1.56
C LYS A 52 4.56 -1.19 2.71
N ASP A 53 3.72 -0.15 2.85
CA ASP A 53 2.69 -0.10 3.90
C ASP A 53 1.65 -1.21 3.69
N VAL A 54 1.25 -1.38 2.43
CA VAL A 54 0.36 -2.45 1.99
C VAL A 54 0.95 -3.83 2.27
N LEU A 55 2.22 -4.05 1.92
CA LEU A 55 2.92 -5.32 2.17
C LEU A 55 3.00 -5.64 3.66
N GLN A 56 3.25 -4.65 4.52
CA GLN A 56 3.30 -4.83 5.97
C GLN A 56 1.93 -5.25 6.54
N VAL A 57 0.85 -4.65 6.04
CA VAL A 57 -0.52 -5.02 6.43
C VAL A 57 -0.87 -6.41 5.90
N ALA A 58 -0.58 -6.71 4.64
CA ALA A 58 -0.83 -8.03 4.04
C ALA A 58 -0.07 -9.12 4.79
N TYR A 59 1.21 -8.88 5.12
CA TYR A 59 2.02 -9.79 5.92
C TYR A 59 1.38 -10.05 7.28
N ARG A 60 0.96 -9.02 8.01
CA ARG A 60 0.23 -9.18 9.28
C ARG A 60 -1.06 -9.98 9.12
N ILE A 61 -1.84 -9.75 8.08
CA ILE A 61 -3.10 -10.47 7.85
C ILE A 61 -2.84 -11.96 7.59
N ILE A 62 -1.89 -12.25 6.72
CA ILE A 62 -1.52 -13.62 6.33
C ILE A 62 -0.87 -14.37 7.50
N THR A 63 0.01 -13.68 8.25
CA THR A 63 0.80 -14.31 9.33
C THR A 63 0.15 -14.27 10.70
N ASN A 64 -0.79 -13.38 11.03
CA ASN A 64 -1.55 -13.50 12.29
C ASN A 64 -2.54 -14.68 12.26
N SER A 65 -2.77 -15.28 11.10
CA SER A 65 -3.46 -16.57 10.95
C SER A 65 -2.48 -17.77 11.04
N TYR A 66 -1.17 -17.49 11.14
CA TYR A 66 -0.07 -18.45 11.24
C TYR A 66 0.53 -18.36 12.64
N ASP A 67 0.24 -19.34 13.49
CA ASP A 67 0.94 -19.51 14.77
C ASP A 67 2.32 -20.13 14.52
N PRO A 68 3.44 -19.40 14.73
CA PRO A 68 4.77 -19.96 14.57
C PRO A 68 5.09 -21.08 15.57
N ALA A 69 4.32 -21.23 16.65
CA ALA A 69 4.48 -22.32 17.61
C ALA A 69 3.91 -23.66 17.10
N THR A 70 2.97 -23.66 16.14
CA THR A 70 2.40 -24.89 15.56
C THR A 70 3.04 -25.32 14.23
N SER A 71 3.85 -24.46 13.58
CA SER A 71 4.38 -24.74 12.24
C SER A 71 5.75 -25.45 12.20
N ASN A 72 6.35 -25.78 13.34
CA ASN A 72 7.62 -26.53 13.39
C ASN A 72 7.43 -28.04 13.67
N ALA A 73 6.27 -28.60 13.36
CA ALA A 73 6.08 -30.05 13.34
C ALA A 73 6.34 -30.61 11.93
N THR A 74 7.51 -31.24 11.80
CA THR A 74 7.87 -32.29 10.83
C THR A 74 8.25 -31.87 9.41
N VAL A 75 9.57 -31.75 9.21
CA VAL A 75 10.23 -32.52 8.15
C VAL A 75 11.32 -33.35 8.83
N GLU A 76 10.92 -34.48 9.43
CA GLU A 76 11.85 -35.57 9.71
C GLU A 76 12.25 -36.20 8.37
N LYS A 77 13.55 -36.45 8.22
CA LYS A 77 14.09 -37.39 7.25
C LYS A 77 15.01 -38.34 7.99
#